data_AF-A0A968YZU1-F1
#
_entry.id   AF-A0A968YZU1-F1
#
_cell.length_a   1.000
_cell.length_b   1.000
_cell.length_c   1.000
_cell.angle_alpha   90.00
_cell.angle_beta   90.00
_cell.angle_gamma   90.00
#
_symmetry.space_group_name_H-M   'P 1'
#
loop_
_entity.id
_entity.type
_entity.pdbx_description
1 polymer ?
#
loop_
_entity_poly.entity_id
_entity_poly.type
_entity_poly.pdbx_seq_one_letter_code
_entity_poly.pdbx_strand_id
1 'polypeptide(L)'
;MLNADTPLWIAGIGIILAVPLYDFTSVVIIRLSQGRSPFVGDLQHFSHRLVKKGLSKRVAVMVIWLCTLATGLGGVMLGRLEGWQAALVGAVVTAELLAQEAVSLSQGTVPWPEAEPPPVARDCVTLALAGLAALSLVLGSRQLGGFQPLELKFYDFMVQRQSGSAPDPRLLIVEITEADLRQLQRSTPSDQAIAQAITILQRHQPRVIGLDLHREISQPPGQAELLQALQAPNTLTIAKIGDTPAETIPAPATVPPERVGFNDFPVDPDSIIRRNLLFASQSDDPTAPVLYSFGLRLAIQYLEKDGILPIASAHNPDYLQLGQAVFYPLRSGAGGYQTIDDRGYQILLNYRTAAAVAPSLSLMQVLNQTFDPSLIRGKAVLIGMTASSGKDLFYTPYSAAQAANVQMPGVTLHAQMVSQILSGALGDRPLTQYWPEWGEIAWIGVWALAGGSLAWWLRHPLWLGTAGMGAIIIVLGTSWVLFSQQVWLPALTPLGAAILSGSLIVVYRAYQNQQPPLSSRLMQTTIAP
;
A
#
# COMPACT_ATOMS: atom_id res chain seq x y z
N MET A 1 -7.55 -23.63 -18.91
CA MET A 1 -6.11 -23.94 -19.11
C MET A 1 -5.69 -23.35 -20.45
N LEU A 2 -5.20 -22.10 -20.45
CA LEU A 2 -4.49 -21.52 -21.59
C LEU A 2 -2.99 -21.71 -21.28
N ASN A 3 -2.25 -22.29 -22.22
CA ASN A 3 -0.84 -22.68 -22.06
C ASN A 3 0.03 -21.55 -21.51
N ALA A 4 0.83 -21.89 -20.50
CA ALA A 4 1.74 -21.00 -19.77
C ALA A 4 3.05 -20.66 -20.53
N ASP A 5 3.19 -21.06 -21.80
CA ASP A 5 4.46 -20.95 -22.54
C ASP A 5 4.45 -19.89 -23.66
N THR A 6 3.43 -19.04 -23.76
CA THR A 6 3.59 -17.82 -24.57
C THR A 6 4.67 -16.97 -23.90
N PRO A 7 5.81 -16.71 -24.53
CA PRO A 7 6.86 -15.98 -23.87
C PRO A 7 6.37 -14.54 -23.69
N LEU A 8 5.98 -14.18 -22.47
CA LEU A 8 5.50 -12.84 -22.11
C LEU A 8 6.48 -11.74 -22.57
N TRP A 9 7.76 -12.08 -22.72
CA TRP A 9 8.76 -11.18 -23.29
C TRP A 9 8.51 -10.80 -24.76
N ILE A 10 7.92 -11.67 -25.60
CA ILE A 10 7.53 -11.33 -26.98
C ILE A 10 6.40 -10.30 -26.96
N ALA A 11 5.40 -10.50 -26.11
CA ALA A 11 4.33 -9.53 -25.91
C ALA A 11 4.88 -8.21 -25.36
N GLY A 12 5.83 -8.27 -24.42
CA GLY A 12 6.55 -7.11 -23.90
C GLY A 12 7.28 -6.32 -24.99
N ILE A 13 8.04 -6.99 -25.87
CA ILE A 13 8.71 -6.37 -27.03
C ILE A 13 7.68 -5.73 -27.96
N GLY A 14 6.57 -6.42 -28.25
CA GLY A 14 5.49 -5.88 -29.07
C GLY A 14 4.89 -4.59 -28.50
N ILE A 15 4.68 -4.53 -27.18
CA ILE A 15 4.18 -3.34 -26.48
C ILE A 15 5.24 -2.21 -26.49
N ILE A 16 6.51 -2.52 -26.24
CA ILE A 16 7.61 -1.54 -26.32
C ILE A 16 7.69 -0.92 -27.72
N LEU A 17 7.51 -1.74 -28.75
CA LEU A 17 7.54 -1.33 -30.16
C LEU A 17 6.17 -0.88 -30.70
N ALA A 18 5.16 -0.71 -29.85
CA ALA A 18 3.79 -0.43 -30.30
C ALA A 18 3.71 0.83 -31.18
N VAL A 19 4.37 1.92 -30.78
CA VAL A 19 4.39 3.19 -31.52
C VAL A 19 5.08 3.07 -32.89
N PRO A 20 6.33 2.55 -33.00
CA PRO A 20 6.95 2.37 -34.31
C PRO A 20 6.25 1.33 -35.18
N LEU A 21 5.71 0.26 -34.60
CA LEU A 21 4.91 -0.73 -35.34
C LEU A 21 3.62 -0.12 -35.88
N TYR A 22 2.92 0.69 -35.09
CA TYR A 22 1.75 1.45 -35.54
C TYR A 22 2.11 2.42 -36.67
N ASP A 23 3.19 3.17 -36.55
CA ASP A 23 3.60 4.12 -37.60
C ASP A 23 3.91 3.38 -38.91
N PHE A 24 4.67 2.29 -38.84
CA PHE A 24 4.98 1.47 -40.00
C PHE A 24 3.73 0.86 -40.63
N THR A 25 2.89 0.18 -39.83
CA THR A 25 1.69 -0.49 -40.32
C THR A 25 0.66 0.49 -40.88
N SER A 26 0.39 1.60 -40.19
CA SER A 26 -0.54 2.64 -40.67
C SER A 26 -0.10 3.19 -42.02
N VAL A 27 1.18 3.51 -42.19
CA VAL A 27 1.72 4.01 -43.46
C VAL A 27 1.61 2.97 -44.58
N VAL A 28 1.91 1.70 -44.30
CA VAL A 28 1.75 0.62 -45.29
C VAL A 28 0.29 0.46 -45.72
N ILE A 29 -0.65 0.43 -44.79
CA ILE A 29 -2.09 0.32 -45.07
C ILE A 29 -2.57 1.52 -45.90
N ILE A 30 -2.22 2.74 -45.50
CA ILE A 30 -2.58 3.96 -46.22
C ILE A 30 -2.02 3.91 -47.66
N ARG A 31 -0.78 3.48 -47.87
CA ARG A 31 -0.18 3.38 -49.21
C ARG A 31 -0.87 2.33 -50.10
N LEU A 32 -1.15 1.15 -49.55
CA LEU A 32 -1.86 0.09 -50.26
C LEU A 32 -3.27 0.53 -50.65
N SER A 33 -4.00 1.21 -49.75
CA SER A 33 -5.32 1.77 -50.07
C SER A 33 -5.29 2.88 -51.14
N GLN A 34 -4.14 3.54 -51.34
CA GLN A 34 -3.90 4.53 -52.39
C GLN A 34 -3.34 3.91 -53.69
N GLY A 35 -3.18 2.59 -53.76
CA GLY A 35 -2.60 1.90 -54.92
C GLY A 35 -1.10 2.17 -55.13
N ARG A 36 -0.39 2.65 -54.09
CA ARG A 36 1.04 2.98 -54.16
C ARG A 36 1.89 1.85 -53.57
N SER A 37 3.12 1.70 -54.09
CA SER A 37 4.08 0.73 -53.55
C SER A 37 4.49 1.09 -52.11
N PRO A 38 4.57 0.12 -51.19
CA PRO A 38 5.02 0.34 -49.81
C PRO A 38 6.43 0.92 -49.68
N PHE A 39 7.29 0.72 -50.68
CA PHE A 39 8.72 1.10 -50.66
C PHE A 39 9.01 2.52 -51.15
N VAL A 40 7.97 3.29 -51.51
CA VAL A 40 8.10 4.68 -51.93
C VAL A 40 8.01 5.60 -50.71
N GLY A 41 8.99 6.47 -50.51
CA GLY A 41 9.03 7.41 -49.39
C GLY A 41 8.00 8.54 -49.51
N ASP A 42 7.37 8.92 -48.40
CA ASP A 42 6.41 10.03 -48.33
C ASP A 42 6.38 10.68 -46.92
N LEU A 43 5.52 11.70 -46.76
CA LEU A 43 5.29 12.42 -45.50
C LEU A 43 3.99 11.97 -44.81
N GLN A 44 3.68 10.67 -44.85
CA GLN A 44 2.47 10.11 -44.23
C GLN A 44 2.70 9.56 -42.82
N HIS A 45 3.95 9.51 -42.33
CA HIS A 45 4.28 9.10 -40.96
C HIS A 45 3.52 9.91 -39.91
N PHE A 46 3.27 9.30 -38.76
CA PHE A 46 2.56 9.84 -37.61
C PHE A 46 3.10 11.21 -37.18
N SER A 47 4.43 11.38 -37.17
CA SER A 47 5.08 12.68 -36.91
C SER A 47 4.63 13.78 -37.89
N HIS A 48 4.54 13.46 -39.18
CA HIS A 48 4.04 14.38 -40.20
C HIS A 48 2.53 14.59 -40.11
N ARG A 49 1.75 13.57 -39.72
CA ARG A 49 0.31 13.71 -39.46
C ARG A 49 0.05 14.68 -38.30
N LEU A 50 0.83 14.57 -37.23
CA LEU A 50 0.82 15.51 -36.10
C LEU A 50 1.18 16.94 -36.55
N VAL A 51 2.23 17.09 -37.36
CA VAL A 51 2.63 18.41 -37.88
C VAL A 51 1.57 19.03 -38.80
N LYS A 52 0.94 18.22 -39.67
CA LYS A 52 -0.17 18.67 -40.53
C LYS A 52 -1.39 19.14 -39.73
N LYS A 53 -1.58 18.64 -38.51
CA LYS A 53 -2.61 19.12 -37.57
C LYS A 53 -2.25 20.43 -36.85
N GLY A 54 -1.13 21.06 -37.22
CA GLY A 54 -0.68 22.28 -36.58
C GLY A 54 0.15 22.02 -35.33
N LEU A 55 0.79 20.86 -35.17
CA LEU A 55 1.89 20.73 -34.19
C LEU A 55 3.22 21.17 -34.82
N SER A 56 4.15 21.71 -34.02
CA SER A 56 5.53 21.89 -34.50
C SER A 56 6.19 20.54 -34.60
N LYS A 57 7.24 20.47 -35.42
CA LYS A 57 8.15 19.32 -35.44
C LYS A 57 8.63 18.95 -34.02
N ARG A 58 8.96 19.95 -33.18
CA ARG A 58 9.42 19.72 -31.79
C ARG A 58 8.32 19.12 -30.91
N VAL A 59 7.09 19.66 -30.96
CA VAL A 59 5.98 19.13 -30.15
C VAL A 59 5.52 17.76 -30.65
N ALA A 60 5.49 17.54 -31.96
CA ALA A 60 5.18 16.23 -32.53
C ALA A 60 6.17 15.15 -32.03
N VAL A 61 7.47 15.49 -31.96
CA VAL A 61 8.49 14.58 -31.39
C VAL A 61 8.25 14.34 -29.90
N MET A 62 7.93 15.37 -29.11
CA MET A 62 7.64 15.19 -27.68
C MET A 62 6.41 14.31 -27.43
N VAL A 63 5.36 14.44 -28.23
CA VAL A 63 4.18 13.56 -28.16
C VAL A 63 4.58 12.11 -28.44
N ILE A 64 5.38 11.88 -29.49
CA ILE A 64 5.87 10.54 -29.82
C ILE A 64 6.73 9.97 -28.69
N TRP A 65 7.57 10.78 -28.05
CA TRP A 65 8.37 10.35 -26.90
C TRP A 65 7.50 10.00 -25.69
N LEU A 66 6.46 10.77 -25.41
CA LEU A 66 5.53 10.48 -24.31
C LEU A 66 4.75 9.18 -24.57
N CYS A 67 4.24 8.99 -25.79
CA CYS A 67 3.57 7.74 -26.17
C CYS A 67 4.53 6.55 -26.07
N THR A 68 5.75 6.69 -26.60
CA THR A 68 6.78 5.64 -26.52
C THR A 68 7.17 5.34 -25.08
N LEU A 69 7.22 6.34 -24.21
CA LEU A 69 7.51 6.13 -22.78
C LEU A 69 6.35 5.42 -22.07
N ALA A 70 5.10 5.80 -22.38
CA ALA A 70 3.91 5.16 -21.83
C ALA A 70 3.83 3.68 -22.23
N THR A 71 3.98 3.36 -23.52
CA THR A 71 3.99 1.97 -24.00
C THR A 71 5.24 1.24 -23.52
N GLY A 72 6.41 1.90 -23.51
CA GLY A 72 7.67 1.35 -23.03
C GLY A 72 7.60 0.89 -21.56
N LEU A 73 7.08 1.73 -20.66
CA LEU A 73 6.87 1.36 -19.26
C LEU A 73 5.93 0.15 -19.14
N GLY A 74 4.82 0.15 -19.87
CA GLY A 74 3.88 -0.98 -19.89
C GLY A 74 4.54 -2.29 -20.32
N GLY A 75 5.37 -2.25 -21.36
CA GLY A 75 6.04 -3.44 -21.89
C GLY A 75 7.18 -3.95 -21.00
N VAL A 76 7.94 -3.06 -20.35
CA VAL A 76 8.99 -3.46 -19.37
C VAL A 76 8.36 -4.08 -18.13
N MET A 77 7.21 -3.57 -17.68
CA MET A 77 6.53 -4.07 -16.48
C MET A 77 5.78 -5.38 -16.72
N LEU A 78 5.51 -5.79 -17.97
CA LEU A 78 4.63 -6.92 -18.28
C LEU A 78 4.99 -8.23 -17.56
N GLY A 79 6.29 -8.48 -17.32
CA GLY A 79 6.76 -9.68 -16.61
C GLY A 79 6.54 -9.66 -15.10
N ARG A 80 6.12 -8.53 -14.52
CA ARG A 80 5.82 -8.35 -13.09
C ARG A 80 4.33 -8.28 -12.79
N LEU A 81 3.50 -8.27 -13.83
CA LEU A 81 2.06 -8.05 -13.70
C LEU A 81 1.30 -9.37 -13.64
N GLU A 82 0.22 -9.37 -12.86
CA GLU A 82 -0.80 -10.42 -12.90
C GLU A 82 -1.49 -10.46 -14.27
N GLY A 83 -2.10 -11.59 -14.63
CA GLY A 83 -2.70 -11.78 -15.96
C GLY A 83 -3.73 -10.72 -16.34
N TRP A 84 -4.55 -10.27 -15.39
CA TRP A 84 -5.54 -9.21 -15.64
C TRP A 84 -4.92 -7.82 -15.76
N GLN A 85 -3.86 -7.53 -14.99
CA GLN A 85 -3.09 -6.28 -15.09
C GLN A 85 -2.37 -6.20 -16.44
N ALA A 86 -1.79 -7.30 -16.91
CA ALA A 86 -1.19 -7.39 -18.23
C ALA A 86 -2.22 -7.17 -19.35
N ALA A 87 -3.42 -7.75 -19.23
CA ALA A 87 -4.52 -7.50 -20.15
C ALA A 87 -4.95 -6.02 -20.16
N LEU A 88 -5.00 -5.38 -18.99
CA LEU A 88 -5.29 -3.95 -18.87
C LEU A 88 -4.23 -3.10 -19.57
N VAL A 89 -2.94 -3.39 -19.41
CA VAL A 89 -1.87 -2.71 -20.16
C VAL A 89 -2.10 -2.85 -21.66
N GLY A 90 -2.41 -4.06 -22.14
CA GLY A 90 -2.77 -4.29 -23.55
C GLY A 90 -3.96 -3.45 -24.01
N ALA A 91 -5.00 -3.33 -23.20
CA ALA A 91 -6.18 -2.51 -23.49
C ALA A 91 -5.84 -1.01 -23.53
N VAL A 92 -5.03 -0.51 -22.60
CA VAL A 92 -4.59 0.90 -22.55
C VAL A 92 -3.73 1.24 -23.78
N VAL A 93 -2.77 0.37 -24.13
CA VAL A 93 -1.95 0.53 -25.34
C VAL A 93 -2.83 0.53 -26.59
N THR A 94 -3.80 -0.38 -26.67
CA THR A 94 -4.74 -0.42 -27.81
C THR A 94 -5.56 0.85 -27.88
N ALA A 95 -6.09 1.34 -26.75
CA ALA A 95 -6.84 2.60 -26.70
C ALA A 95 -5.98 3.80 -27.13
N GLU A 96 -4.70 3.80 -26.75
CA GLU A 96 -3.74 4.83 -27.17
C GLU A 96 -3.50 4.78 -28.69
N LEU A 97 -3.27 3.60 -29.27
CA LEU A 97 -3.12 3.43 -30.72
C LEU A 97 -4.40 3.81 -31.48
N LEU A 98 -5.58 3.44 -30.97
CA LEU A 98 -6.86 3.82 -31.56
C LEU A 98 -7.08 5.34 -31.49
N ALA A 99 -6.67 6.00 -30.40
CA ALA A 99 -6.72 7.45 -30.31
C ALA A 99 -5.76 8.11 -31.32
N GLN A 100 -4.58 7.53 -31.54
CA GLN A 100 -3.66 7.96 -32.61
C GLN A 100 -4.26 7.75 -34.01
N GLU A 101 -4.98 6.65 -34.24
CA GLU A 101 -5.67 6.38 -35.50
C GLU A 101 -6.89 7.28 -35.69
N ALA A 102 -7.65 7.60 -34.65
CA ALA A 102 -8.72 8.60 -34.72
C ALA A 102 -8.15 10.00 -35.08
N VAL A 103 -6.96 10.34 -34.58
CA VAL A 103 -6.21 11.51 -35.05
C VAL A 103 -5.92 11.38 -36.56
N SER A 104 -5.51 10.21 -37.05
CA SER A 104 -5.24 9.97 -38.46
C SER A 104 -6.50 10.07 -39.36
N LEU A 105 -7.57 9.33 -39.01
CA LEU A 105 -8.80 9.18 -39.79
C LEU A 105 -9.69 10.42 -39.83
N SER A 106 -9.50 11.36 -38.91
CA SER A 106 -10.08 12.72 -39.02
C SER A 106 -9.65 13.47 -40.30
N GLN A 107 -8.84 12.86 -41.17
CA GLN A 107 -8.47 13.31 -42.51
C GLN A 107 -8.96 12.38 -43.66
N GLY A 108 -10.08 11.68 -43.53
CA GLY A 108 -10.65 10.92 -44.66
C GLY A 108 -10.92 11.80 -45.90
N THR A 109 -10.08 11.69 -46.93
CA THR A 109 -10.28 12.03 -48.37
C THR A 109 -11.42 13.01 -48.71
N VAL A 110 -11.25 14.30 -48.43
CA VAL A 110 -12.11 15.34 -49.01
C VAL A 110 -11.24 16.33 -49.80
N PRO A 111 -11.43 16.47 -51.13
CA PRO A 111 -10.82 17.54 -51.90
C PRO A 111 -11.33 18.88 -51.37
N TRP A 112 -10.46 19.88 -51.24
CA TRP A 112 -10.82 21.24 -50.82
C TRP A 112 -12.08 21.80 -51.53
N PRO A 113 -12.89 22.68 -50.90
CA PRO A 113 -12.84 23.20 -49.52
C PRO A 113 -14.08 22.81 -48.68
N GLU A 114 -13.99 23.01 -47.35
CA GLU A 114 -14.96 22.68 -46.27
C GLU A 114 -14.85 21.24 -45.75
N ALA A 115 -14.72 20.94 -44.45
CA ALA A 115 -14.59 21.73 -43.23
C ALA A 115 -13.64 20.96 -42.29
N GLU A 116 -12.94 21.66 -41.41
CA GLU A 116 -12.24 21.01 -40.31
C GLU A 116 -13.22 20.09 -39.53
N PRO A 117 -12.83 18.88 -39.09
CA PRO A 117 -13.70 18.08 -38.23
C PRO A 117 -14.13 18.94 -37.05
N PRO A 118 -15.41 18.82 -36.62
CA PRO A 118 -16.00 19.75 -35.69
C PRO A 118 -15.10 19.89 -34.46
N PRO A 119 -14.86 21.12 -33.97
CA PRO A 119 -13.86 21.39 -32.93
C PRO A 119 -13.98 20.44 -31.73
N VAL A 120 -15.22 20.07 -31.38
CA VAL A 120 -15.54 19.10 -30.32
C VAL A 120 -14.86 17.74 -30.51
N ALA A 121 -14.83 17.17 -31.73
CA ALA A 121 -14.24 15.86 -31.96
C ALA A 121 -12.71 15.87 -31.84
N ARG A 122 -12.05 16.95 -32.28
CA ARG A 122 -10.60 17.14 -32.12
C ARG A 122 -10.23 17.28 -30.65
N ASP A 123 -11.01 18.08 -29.91
CA ASP A 123 -10.81 18.35 -28.48
C ASP A 123 -10.93 17.07 -27.64
N CYS A 124 -11.95 16.25 -27.91
CA CYS A 124 -12.15 14.96 -27.25
C CYS A 124 -10.96 14.01 -27.45
N VAL A 125 -10.40 13.95 -28.66
CA VAL A 125 -9.25 13.08 -28.95
C VAL A 125 -7.98 13.57 -28.23
N THR A 126 -7.75 14.88 -28.16
CA THR A 126 -6.63 15.44 -27.41
C THR A 126 -6.75 15.17 -25.91
N LEU A 127 -7.95 15.34 -25.35
CA LEU A 127 -8.23 15.01 -23.95
C LEU A 127 -8.02 13.52 -23.66
N ALA A 128 -8.49 12.65 -24.55
CA ALA A 128 -8.30 11.21 -24.43
C ALA A 128 -6.81 10.82 -24.47
N LEU A 129 -6.03 11.35 -25.41
CA LEU A 129 -4.59 11.07 -25.51
C LEU A 129 -3.83 11.57 -24.27
N ALA A 130 -4.12 12.78 -23.79
CA ALA A 130 -3.47 13.32 -22.60
C ALA A 130 -3.86 12.53 -21.32
N GLY A 131 -5.12 12.12 -21.22
CA GLY A 131 -5.63 11.29 -20.13
C GLY A 131 -4.99 9.89 -20.11
N LEU A 132 -4.96 9.20 -21.25
CA LEU A 132 -4.35 7.88 -21.38
C LEU A 132 -2.85 7.91 -21.13
N ALA A 133 -2.12 8.88 -21.69
CA ALA A 133 -0.69 9.05 -21.44
C ALA A 133 -0.42 9.30 -19.95
N ALA A 134 -1.18 10.19 -19.30
CA ALA A 134 -1.04 10.45 -17.88
C ALA A 134 -1.33 9.21 -17.02
N LEU A 135 -2.40 8.48 -17.34
CA LEU A 135 -2.76 7.24 -16.66
C LEU A 135 -1.64 6.20 -16.79
N SER A 136 -1.15 5.92 -18.01
CA SER A 136 -0.08 4.97 -18.25
C SER A 136 1.21 5.32 -17.49
N LEU A 137 1.63 6.59 -17.55
CA LEU A 137 2.85 7.05 -16.89
C LEU A 137 2.72 6.97 -15.36
N VAL A 138 1.57 7.34 -14.80
CA VAL A 138 1.32 7.27 -13.35
C VAL A 138 1.21 5.84 -12.86
N LEU A 139 0.52 4.95 -13.59
CA LEU A 139 0.45 3.54 -13.24
C LEU A 139 1.83 2.87 -13.34
N GLY A 140 2.61 3.18 -14.38
CA GLY A 140 3.99 2.71 -14.50
C GLY A 140 4.86 3.19 -13.33
N SER A 141 4.73 4.46 -12.93
CA SER A 141 5.43 4.99 -11.75
C SER A 141 4.96 4.37 -10.44
N ARG A 142 3.65 4.13 -10.28
CA ARG A 142 3.04 3.45 -9.13
C ARG A 142 3.60 2.04 -8.98
N GLN A 143 3.63 1.23 -10.04
CA GLN A 143 4.17 -0.13 -10.00
C GLN A 143 5.66 -0.20 -9.66
N LEU A 144 6.40 0.89 -9.90
CA LEU A 144 7.80 1.04 -9.49
C LEU A 144 7.96 1.59 -8.04
N GLY A 145 6.87 1.80 -7.32
CA GLY A 145 6.86 2.36 -5.97
C GLY A 145 7.06 3.88 -5.90
N GLY A 146 6.98 4.59 -7.03
CA GLY A 146 7.27 6.05 -7.10
C GLY A 146 6.36 6.92 -6.23
N PHE A 147 5.10 6.51 -6.04
CA PHE A 147 4.13 7.20 -5.18
C PHE A 147 4.06 6.65 -3.75
N GLN A 148 4.56 5.44 -3.51
CA GLN A 148 4.41 4.74 -2.23
C GLN A 148 4.90 5.56 -1.02
N PRO A 149 6.08 6.20 -1.02
CA PRO A 149 6.55 6.96 0.14
C PRO A 149 5.63 8.14 0.50
N LEU A 150 5.00 8.76 -0.49
CA LEU A 150 4.10 9.88 -0.25
C LEU A 150 2.75 9.37 0.27
N GLU A 151 2.21 8.29 -0.33
CA GLU A 151 0.96 7.67 0.12
C GLU A 151 1.06 7.17 1.55
N LEU A 152 2.19 6.56 1.94
CA LEU A 152 2.42 6.08 3.30
C LEU A 152 2.56 7.24 4.30
N LYS A 153 3.21 8.35 3.91
CA LYS A 153 3.22 9.55 4.76
C LYS A 153 1.83 10.14 4.96
N PHE A 154 1.00 10.13 3.91
CA PHE A 154 -0.38 10.58 4.02
C PHE A 154 -1.22 9.61 4.87
N TYR A 155 -1.02 8.30 4.73
CA TYR A 155 -1.61 7.29 5.61
C TYR A 155 -1.24 7.55 7.08
N ASP A 156 0.04 7.78 7.38
CA ASP A 156 0.49 8.06 8.74
C ASP A 156 -0.14 9.33 9.30
N PHE A 157 -0.23 10.39 8.48
CA PHE A 157 -0.92 11.63 8.85
C PHE A 157 -2.38 11.36 9.21
N MET A 158 -3.09 10.51 8.47
CA MET A 158 -4.46 10.14 8.79
C MET A 158 -4.55 9.29 10.07
N VAL A 159 -3.64 8.33 10.28
CA VAL A 159 -3.56 7.53 11.52
C VAL A 159 -3.35 8.44 12.73
N GLN A 160 -2.41 9.39 12.64
CA GLN A 160 -2.12 10.34 13.72
C GLN A 160 -3.32 11.20 14.12
N ARG A 161 -4.24 11.41 13.20
CA ARG A 161 -5.39 12.30 13.38
C ARG A 161 -6.70 11.58 13.65
N GLN A 162 -6.73 10.26 13.55
CA GLN A 162 -7.87 9.49 14.05
C GLN A 162 -8.03 9.76 15.54
N SER A 163 -9.27 9.96 15.99
CA SER A 163 -9.56 10.08 17.41
C SER A 163 -9.21 8.76 18.10
N GLY A 164 -8.17 8.77 18.94
CA GLY A 164 -7.78 7.60 19.70
C GLY A 164 -8.95 7.08 20.53
N SER A 165 -9.14 5.76 20.55
CA SER A 165 -10.13 5.12 21.41
C SER A 165 -9.63 5.06 22.85
N ALA A 166 -10.56 5.00 23.82
CA ALA A 166 -10.22 4.73 25.22
C ALA A 166 -9.40 3.43 25.35
N PRO A 167 -8.52 3.28 26.36
CA PRO A 167 -7.74 2.06 26.55
C PRO A 167 -8.61 0.80 26.52
N ASP A 168 -8.08 -0.30 25.97
CA ASP A 168 -8.80 -1.57 25.87
C ASP A 168 -8.97 -2.19 27.26
N PRO A 169 -10.21 -2.29 27.78
CA PRO A 169 -10.43 -2.77 29.14
C PRO A 169 -10.14 -4.27 29.29
N ARG A 170 -10.02 -5.02 28.19
CA ARG A 170 -9.73 -6.46 28.17
C ARG A 170 -8.25 -6.78 28.38
N LEU A 171 -7.38 -5.78 28.22
CA LEU A 171 -5.93 -5.94 28.25
C LEU A 171 -5.34 -5.35 29.53
N LEU A 172 -4.15 -5.85 29.90
CA LEU A 172 -3.27 -5.28 30.91
C LEU A 172 -1.83 -5.46 30.42
N ILE A 173 -1.01 -4.41 30.52
CA ILE A 173 0.43 -4.51 30.27
C ILE A 173 1.16 -4.48 31.61
N VAL A 174 1.96 -5.51 31.89
CA VAL A 174 2.94 -5.51 32.97
C VAL A 174 4.26 -5.06 32.37
N GLU A 175 4.58 -3.80 32.61
CA GLU A 175 5.74 -3.12 32.05
C GLU A 175 6.99 -3.37 32.90
N ILE A 176 8.10 -3.66 32.23
CA ILE A 176 9.42 -3.71 32.86
C ILE A 176 10.11 -2.40 32.53
N THR A 177 10.09 -1.48 33.48
CA THR A 177 10.56 -0.10 33.32
C THR A 177 12.03 0.06 33.73
N GLU A 178 12.63 1.18 33.35
CA GLU A 178 13.99 1.54 33.79
C GLU A 178 14.08 1.70 35.33
N ALA A 179 12.98 2.04 36.00
CA ALA A 179 12.93 2.10 37.45
C ALA A 179 12.97 0.69 38.07
N ASP A 180 12.22 -0.26 37.50
CA ASP A 180 12.23 -1.66 37.94
C ASP A 180 13.62 -2.28 37.77
N LEU A 181 14.26 -2.07 36.61
CA LEU A 181 15.62 -2.56 36.33
C LEU A 181 16.68 -1.98 37.27
N ARG A 182 16.59 -0.69 37.60
CA ARG A 182 17.49 -0.05 38.58
C ARG A 182 17.28 -0.60 39.98
N GLN A 183 16.03 -0.85 40.38
CA GLN A 183 15.72 -1.45 41.68
C GLN A 183 16.24 -2.89 41.78
N LEU A 184 16.15 -3.65 40.69
CA LEU A 184 16.70 -5.00 40.58
C LEU A 184 18.22 -5.03 40.36
N GLN A 185 18.85 -3.87 40.12
CA GLN A 185 20.27 -3.72 39.78
C GLN A 185 20.71 -4.60 38.59
N ARG A 186 19.86 -4.73 37.56
CA ARG A 186 20.07 -5.60 36.42
C ARG A 186 19.53 -5.01 35.12
N SER A 187 20.08 -5.43 33.99
CA SER A 187 19.62 -5.06 32.65
C SER A 187 18.39 -5.85 32.17
N THR A 188 18.15 -7.02 32.77
CA THR A 188 16.96 -7.85 32.53
C THR A 188 16.51 -8.49 33.84
N PRO A 189 15.21 -8.65 34.10
CA PRO A 189 14.74 -9.30 35.32
C PRO A 189 15.21 -10.76 35.40
N SER A 190 15.48 -11.22 36.62
CA SER A 190 15.80 -12.64 36.86
C SER A 190 14.63 -13.55 36.52
N ASP A 191 14.94 -14.82 36.25
CA ASP A 191 13.93 -15.86 36.04
C ASP A 191 13.04 -16.02 37.28
N GLN A 192 13.61 -15.87 38.49
CA GLN A 192 12.86 -15.86 39.74
C GLN A 192 11.82 -14.74 39.79
N ALA A 193 12.19 -13.51 39.39
CA ALA A 193 11.27 -12.37 39.40
C ALA A 193 10.11 -12.58 38.42
N ILE A 194 10.39 -13.07 37.22
CA ILE A 194 9.35 -13.38 36.23
C ILE A 194 8.45 -14.53 36.71
N ALA A 195 9.03 -15.59 37.27
CA ALA A 195 8.27 -16.71 37.83
C ALA A 195 7.32 -16.27 38.95
N GLN A 196 7.80 -15.40 39.84
CA GLN A 196 6.99 -14.82 40.92
C GLN A 196 5.87 -13.94 40.35
N ALA A 197 6.17 -13.07 39.39
CA ALA A 197 5.18 -12.23 38.74
C ALA A 197 4.07 -13.09 38.10
N ILE A 198 4.43 -14.10 37.30
CA ILE A 198 3.46 -15.04 36.71
C ILE A 198 2.63 -15.70 37.81
N THR A 199 3.26 -16.21 38.86
CA THR A 199 2.57 -16.88 39.98
C THR A 199 1.57 -15.95 40.68
N ILE A 200 1.93 -14.68 40.91
CA ILE A 200 1.06 -13.68 41.51
C ILE A 200 -0.12 -13.39 40.57
N LEU A 201 0.15 -13.12 39.29
CA LEU A 201 -0.88 -12.84 38.29
C LEU A 201 -1.88 -13.99 38.20
N GLN A 202 -1.42 -15.24 38.17
CA GLN A 202 -2.28 -16.43 38.09
C GLN A 202 -3.30 -16.53 39.24
N ARG A 203 -2.94 -16.09 40.46
CA ARG A 203 -3.86 -16.08 41.62
C ARG A 203 -5.07 -15.17 41.39
N HIS A 204 -4.96 -14.19 40.51
CA HIS A 204 -6.03 -13.25 40.16
C HIS A 204 -6.82 -13.68 38.92
N GLN A 205 -6.64 -14.90 38.42
CA GLN A 205 -7.42 -15.53 37.35
C GLN A 205 -7.48 -14.69 36.04
N PRO A 206 -6.33 -14.39 35.41
CA PRO A 206 -6.30 -13.82 34.07
C PRO A 206 -6.83 -14.83 33.06
N ARG A 207 -7.34 -14.33 31.92
CA ARG A 207 -7.74 -15.23 30.83
C ARG A 207 -6.53 -15.88 30.17
N VAL A 208 -5.52 -15.07 29.90
CA VAL A 208 -4.24 -15.48 29.30
C VAL A 208 -3.11 -14.56 29.77
N ILE A 209 -1.90 -15.08 29.89
CA ILE A 209 -0.67 -14.35 30.19
C ILE A 209 0.29 -14.57 29.02
N GLY A 210 0.77 -13.51 28.39
CA GLY A 210 1.83 -13.56 27.40
C GLY A 210 3.13 -13.00 27.95
N LEU A 211 4.21 -13.76 27.85
CA LEU A 211 5.55 -13.31 28.20
C LEU A 211 6.32 -12.90 26.93
N ASP A 212 6.37 -11.60 26.70
CA ASP A 212 7.13 -10.97 25.62
C ASP A 212 8.57 -10.69 26.08
N LEU A 213 9.28 -11.78 26.40
CA LEU A 213 10.70 -11.75 26.76
C LEU A 213 11.40 -13.01 26.25
N HIS A 214 12.52 -12.82 25.57
CA HIS A 214 13.35 -13.96 25.18
C HIS A 214 13.95 -14.62 26.43
N ARG A 215 13.79 -15.94 26.52
CA ARG A 215 14.24 -16.79 27.63
C ARG A 215 14.94 -18.06 27.13
N GLU A 216 15.65 -17.94 26.02
CA GLU A 216 16.59 -18.98 25.56
C GLU A 216 17.75 -19.13 26.56
N ILE A 217 18.37 -18.01 26.93
CA ILE A 217 19.47 -17.96 27.91
C ILE A 217 18.89 -17.68 29.30
N SER A 218 19.20 -18.59 30.24
CA SER A 218 18.84 -18.51 31.66
C SER A 218 19.31 -17.19 32.29
N GLN A 219 18.45 -16.58 33.11
CA GLN A 219 18.73 -15.34 33.85
C GLN A 219 18.70 -15.63 35.37
N PRO A 220 19.73 -16.27 35.92
CA PRO A 220 19.72 -16.76 37.31
C PRO A 220 19.59 -15.61 38.32
N PRO A 221 19.00 -15.81 39.51
CA PRO A 221 18.45 -17.08 40.01
C PRO A 221 17.04 -17.38 39.49
N GLY A 222 16.57 -18.62 39.66
CA GLY A 222 15.15 -18.98 39.55
C GLY A 222 14.70 -19.68 38.26
N GLN A 223 15.62 -20.32 37.53
CA GLN A 223 15.28 -20.95 36.25
C GLN A 223 14.24 -22.07 36.40
N ALA A 224 14.36 -22.91 37.43
CA ALA A 224 13.43 -24.01 37.66
C ALA A 224 12.01 -23.50 37.96
N GLU A 225 11.92 -22.44 38.77
CA GLU A 225 10.68 -21.76 39.11
C GLU A 225 10.02 -21.13 37.88
N LEU A 226 10.83 -20.53 36.98
CA LEU A 226 10.30 -19.99 35.73
C LEU A 226 9.76 -21.11 34.84
N LEU A 227 10.55 -22.16 34.60
CA LEU A 227 10.09 -23.28 33.76
C LEU A 227 8.81 -23.92 34.32
N GLN A 228 8.66 -24.00 35.63
CA GLN A 228 7.43 -24.45 36.28
C GLN A 228 6.27 -23.46 36.07
N ALA A 229 6.49 -22.16 36.25
CA ALA A 229 5.46 -21.15 36.02
C ALA A 229 4.98 -21.11 34.56
N LEU A 230 5.87 -21.39 33.62
CA LEU A 230 5.57 -21.51 32.19
C LEU A 230 4.77 -22.77 31.83
N GLN A 231 4.62 -23.75 32.73
CA GLN A 231 3.74 -24.91 32.50
C GLN A 231 2.25 -24.59 32.64
N ALA A 232 1.89 -23.43 33.20
CA ALA A 232 0.49 -23.04 33.32
C ALA A 232 -0.18 -22.94 31.93
N PRO A 233 -1.40 -23.52 31.74
CA PRO A 233 -1.97 -23.72 30.42
C PRO A 233 -2.33 -22.42 29.70
N ASN A 234 -2.57 -21.34 30.44
CA ASN A 234 -2.88 -20.00 29.96
C ASN A 234 -1.65 -19.08 29.90
N THR A 235 -0.43 -19.62 29.94
CA THR A 235 0.81 -18.85 29.77
C THR A 235 1.42 -19.13 28.41
N LEU A 236 1.72 -18.07 27.65
CA LEU A 236 2.34 -18.10 26.34
C LEU A 236 3.74 -17.48 26.40
N THR A 237 4.65 -17.95 25.57
CA THR A 237 6.00 -17.39 25.41
C THR A 237 6.27 -17.02 23.95
N ILE A 238 7.37 -16.30 23.75
CA ILE A 238 7.81 -15.88 22.43
C ILE A 238 8.97 -16.73 21.89
N ALA A 239 9.03 -16.81 20.56
CA ALA A 239 10.22 -17.13 19.79
C ALA A 239 10.48 -15.98 18.81
N LYS A 240 11.69 -15.88 18.27
CA LYS A 240 12.01 -15.01 17.14
C LYS A 240 12.35 -15.87 15.94
N ILE A 241 11.75 -15.59 14.80
CA ILE A 241 12.06 -16.29 13.55
C ILE A 241 13.29 -15.66 12.91
N GLY A 242 13.33 -14.33 12.79
CA GLY A 242 14.41 -13.60 12.12
C GLY A 242 14.43 -13.81 10.60
N ASP A 243 15.18 -12.97 9.89
CA ASP A 243 15.35 -13.12 8.43
C ASP A 243 16.43 -14.16 8.08
N THR A 244 17.33 -14.42 9.03
CA THR A 244 18.42 -15.37 8.88
C THR A 244 18.44 -16.36 10.04
N PRO A 245 18.99 -17.58 9.87
CA PRO A 245 19.11 -18.55 10.96
C PRO A 245 19.90 -18.04 12.17
N ALA A 246 20.78 -17.04 11.98
CA ALA A 246 21.55 -16.42 13.06
C ALA A 246 20.72 -15.43 13.91
N GLU A 247 19.58 -14.97 13.39
CA GLU A 247 18.65 -14.08 14.09
C GLU A 247 17.51 -14.81 14.79
N THR A 248 17.37 -16.11 14.52
CA THR A 248 16.38 -16.98 15.15
C THR A 248 16.68 -17.15 16.64
N ILE A 249 15.69 -16.92 17.49
CA ILE A 249 15.76 -17.13 18.94
C ILE A 249 14.67 -18.12 19.33
N PRO A 250 15.01 -19.36 19.72
CA PRO A 250 14.02 -20.37 20.09
C PRO A 250 13.30 -20.00 21.40
N ALA A 251 12.08 -20.51 21.54
CA ALA A 251 11.37 -20.46 22.82
C ALA A 251 11.97 -21.45 23.84
N PRO A 252 11.70 -21.28 25.15
CA PRO A 252 12.09 -22.26 26.15
C PRO A 252 11.54 -23.65 25.82
N ALA A 253 12.41 -24.66 25.75
CA ALA A 253 12.09 -26.01 25.27
C ALA A 253 10.99 -26.76 26.06
N THR A 254 10.62 -26.25 27.25
CA THR A 254 9.58 -26.84 28.10
C THR A 254 8.16 -26.39 27.72
N VAL A 255 8.02 -25.36 26.87
CA VAL A 255 6.72 -24.84 26.44
C VAL A 255 6.31 -25.52 25.13
N PRO A 256 5.10 -26.10 25.05
CA PRO A 256 4.65 -26.76 23.83
C PRO A 256 4.48 -25.75 22.68
N PRO A 257 4.67 -26.16 21.41
CA PRO A 257 4.60 -25.26 20.26
C PRO A 257 3.28 -24.49 20.14
N GLU A 258 2.16 -25.06 20.61
CA GLU A 258 0.87 -24.36 20.57
C GLU A 258 0.82 -23.12 21.50
N ARG A 259 1.75 -23.03 22.47
CA ARG A 259 1.88 -21.93 23.41
C ARG A 259 3.05 -20.99 23.11
N VAL A 260 3.66 -21.13 21.93
CA VAL A 260 4.79 -20.32 21.47
C VAL A 260 4.41 -19.52 20.24
N GLY A 261 4.40 -18.19 20.34
CA GLY A 261 4.17 -17.30 19.20
C GLY A 261 5.42 -16.53 18.79
N PHE A 262 5.59 -16.24 17.50
CA PHE A 262 6.71 -15.41 17.08
C PHE A 262 6.47 -13.92 17.37
N ASN A 263 7.51 -13.17 17.73
CA ASN A 263 7.43 -11.73 18.04
C ASN A 263 7.97 -10.80 16.93
N ASP A 264 8.21 -11.34 15.74
CA ASP A 264 8.70 -10.57 14.59
C ASP A 264 7.66 -9.57 14.07
N PHE A 265 8.14 -8.39 13.67
CA PHE A 265 7.32 -7.34 13.06
C PHE A 265 7.71 -7.11 11.60
N PRO A 266 6.73 -7.01 10.68
CA PRO A 266 7.00 -6.56 9.32
C PRO A 266 7.35 -5.06 9.33
N VAL A 267 8.59 -4.75 8.98
CA VAL A 267 9.11 -3.37 8.94
C VAL A 267 9.03 -2.84 7.51
N ASP A 268 8.45 -1.65 7.32
CA ASP A 268 8.41 -1.01 6.02
C ASP A 268 9.78 -0.40 5.63
N PRO A 269 10.02 -0.07 4.34
CA PRO A 269 11.31 0.49 3.91
C PRO A 269 11.77 1.78 4.62
N ASP A 270 10.86 2.49 5.27
CA ASP A 270 11.13 3.68 6.08
C ASP A 270 11.21 3.39 7.59
N SER A 271 11.37 2.12 7.95
CA SER A 271 11.51 1.61 9.33
C SER A 271 10.28 1.77 10.21
N ILE A 272 9.12 2.15 9.66
CA ILE A 272 7.88 2.31 10.39
C ILE A 272 7.05 1.03 10.31
N ILE A 273 6.51 0.59 11.44
CA ILE A 273 5.62 -0.57 11.48
C ILE A 273 4.19 -0.10 11.19
N ARG A 274 3.61 -0.59 10.09
CA ARG A 274 2.20 -0.33 9.70
C ARG A 274 1.40 -1.61 9.51
N ARG A 275 2.07 -2.75 9.62
CA ARG A 275 1.58 -4.07 9.27
C ARG A 275 1.65 -4.98 10.50
N ASN A 276 0.77 -5.97 10.52
CA ASN A 276 0.70 -6.99 11.54
C ASN A 276 0.81 -8.36 10.87
N LEU A 277 1.85 -9.13 11.24
CA LEU A 277 2.10 -10.46 10.72
C LEU A 277 1.38 -11.47 11.62
N LEU A 278 0.47 -12.26 11.04
CA LEU A 278 -0.36 -13.24 11.73
C LEU A 278 0.23 -14.64 11.64
N PHE A 279 0.68 -15.02 10.45
CA PHE A 279 1.28 -16.32 10.17
C PHE A 279 2.58 -16.15 9.39
N ALA A 280 3.55 -17.01 9.68
CA ALA A 280 4.81 -17.07 8.96
C ALA A 280 5.27 -18.53 8.80
N SER A 281 6.10 -18.79 7.80
CA SER A 281 6.82 -20.05 7.63
C SER A 281 8.31 -19.78 7.57
N GLN A 282 9.12 -20.68 8.12
CA GLN A 282 10.59 -20.59 8.07
C GLN A 282 11.17 -21.12 6.75
N SER A 283 10.36 -21.79 5.93
CA SER A 283 10.76 -22.21 4.59
C SER A 283 9.61 -22.08 3.61
N ASP A 284 9.96 -21.97 2.32
CA ASP A 284 9.00 -21.97 1.21
C ASP A 284 8.45 -23.39 0.92
N ASP A 285 8.82 -24.38 1.72
CA ASP A 285 8.26 -25.73 1.63
C ASP A 285 6.79 -25.69 2.09
N PRO A 286 5.82 -26.10 1.24
CA PRO A 286 4.41 -26.14 1.60
C PRO A 286 4.09 -27.04 2.82
N THR A 287 4.99 -27.94 3.17
CA THR A 287 4.86 -28.85 4.32
C THR A 287 5.45 -28.30 5.61
N ALA A 288 6.13 -27.13 5.54
CA ALA A 288 6.70 -26.50 6.70
C ALA A 288 5.62 -26.07 7.71
N PRO A 289 5.91 -26.16 9.01
CA PRO A 289 4.95 -25.78 10.03
C PRO A 289 4.65 -24.29 9.96
N VAL A 290 3.36 -23.96 9.87
CA VAL A 290 2.89 -22.58 9.96
C VAL A 290 3.02 -22.11 11.41
N LEU A 291 3.82 -21.07 11.60
CA LEU A 291 4.01 -20.42 12.89
C LEU A 291 2.97 -19.31 13.05
N TYR A 292 2.51 -19.11 14.29
CA TYR A 292 1.51 -18.12 14.65
C TYR A 292 2.21 -16.96 15.38
N SER A 293 1.79 -15.73 15.12
CA SER A 293 2.35 -14.60 15.86
C SER A 293 1.90 -14.62 17.32
N PHE A 294 2.73 -14.03 18.18
CA PHE A 294 2.47 -13.91 19.60
C PHE A 294 1.14 -13.20 19.89
N GLY A 295 0.88 -12.09 19.20
CA GLY A 295 -0.38 -11.36 19.31
C GLY A 295 -1.59 -12.19 18.88
N LEU A 296 -1.47 -12.98 17.81
CA LEU A 296 -2.55 -13.85 17.35
C LEU A 296 -2.83 -14.99 18.35
N ARG A 297 -1.79 -15.66 18.87
CA ARG A 297 -1.96 -16.73 19.87
C ARG A 297 -2.64 -16.23 21.14
N LEU A 298 -2.22 -15.07 21.63
CA LEU A 298 -2.85 -14.41 22.78
C LEU A 298 -4.34 -14.16 22.54
N ALA A 299 -4.69 -13.62 21.38
CA ALA A 299 -6.07 -13.32 21.05
C ALA A 299 -6.91 -14.60 20.90
N ILE A 300 -6.41 -15.62 20.20
CA ILE A 300 -7.11 -16.91 20.05
C ILE A 300 -7.36 -17.54 21.43
N GLN A 301 -6.35 -17.63 22.28
CA GLN A 301 -6.49 -18.25 23.60
C GLN A 301 -7.42 -17.44 24.54
N TYR A 302 -7.44 -16.11 24.40
CA TYR A 302 -8.39 -15.27 25.13
C TYR A 302 -9.84 -15.55 24.72
N LEU A 303 -10.07 -15.71 23.41
CA LEU A 303 -11.38 -15.88 22.78
C LEU A 303 -11.92 -17.32 22.84
N GLU A 304 -11.03 -18.31 22.96
CA GLU A 304 -11.40 -19.72 23.12
C GLU A 304 -12.32 -19.95 24.33
N LYS A 305 -12.13 -19.18 25.40
CA LYS A 305 -13.01 -19.22 26.59
C LYS A 305 -14.46 -18.78 26.31
N ASP A 306 -14.67 -18.01 25.25
CA ASP A 306 -15.99 -17.60 24.77
C ASP A 306 -16.48 -18.50 23.62
N GLY A 307 -15.78 -19.60 23.32
CA GLY A 307 -16.11 -20.52 22.23
C GLY A 307 -15.80 -20.01 20.83
N ILE A 308 -15.02 -18.93 20.71
CA ILE A 308 -14.64 -18.33 19.43
C ILE A 308 -13.29 -18.91 19.01
N LEU A 309 -13.32 -19.74 17.96
CA LEU A 309 -12.15 -20.41 17.40
C LEU A 309 -11.84 -19.90 15.99
N PRO A 310 -10.57 -19.94 15.54
CA PRO A 310 -10.21 -19.60 14.18
C PRO A 310 -10.80 -20.62 13.20
N ILE A 311 -11.46 -20.12 12.16
CA ILE A 311 -12.02 -20.92 11.07
C ILE A 311 -11.63 -20.34 9.71
N ALA A 312 -11.75 -21.15 8.66
CA ALA A 312 -11.66 -20.67 7.29
C ALA A 312 -12.91 -19.84 6.95
N SER A 313 -12.72 -18.71 6.28
CA SER A 313 -13.84 -17.85 5.85
C SER A 313 -14.71 -18.55 4.81
N ALA A 314 -16.02 -18.33 4.90
CA ALA A 314 -16.98 -18.85 3.94
C ALA A 314 -16.80 -18.26 2.52
N HIS A 315 -16.24 -17.05 2.42
CA HIS A 315 -16.04 -16.37 1.13
C HIS A 315 -14.78 -16.85 0.41
N ASN A 316 -13.73 -17.17 1.18
CA ASN A 316 -12.48 -17.69 0.67
C ASN A 316 -11.84 -18.56 1.77
N PRO A 317 -11.65 -19.88 1.53
CA PRO A 317 -11.04 -20.78 2.50
C PRO A 317 -9.63 -20.37 2.95
N ASP A 318 -8.91 -19.59 2.15
CA ASP A 318 -7.58 -19.11 2.47
C ASP A 318 -7.59 -17.95 3.48
N TYR A 319 -8.75 -17.36 3.77
CA TYR A 319 -8.84 -16.24 4.71
C TYR A 319 -9.19 -16.72 6.11
N LEU A 320 -8.42 -16.22 7.08
CA LEU A 320 -8.72 -16.39 8.50
C LEU A 320 -10.00 -15.63 8.85
N GLN A 321 -10.94 -16.34 9.46
CA GLN A 321 -12.09 -15.76 10.14
C GLN A 321 -12.02 -16.09 11.63
N LEU A 322 -12.21 -15.07 12.46
CA LEU A 322 -12.28 -15.20 13.91
C LEU A 322 -13.48 -14.42 14.41
N GLY A 323 -14.48 -15.11 14.95
CA GLY A 323 -15.75 -14.50 15.33
C GLY A 323 -16.41 -13.77 14.14
N GLN A 324 -16.65 -12.47 14.30
CA GLN A 324 -17.26 -11.61 13.29
C GLN A 324 -16.27 -11.05 12.26
N ALA A 325 -14.96 -11.13 12.52
CA ALA A 325 -13.94 -10.54 11.63
C ALA A 325 -13.40 -11.54 10.62
N VAL A 326 -13.27 -11.10 9.37
CA VAL A 326 -12.50 -11.75 8.32
C VAL A 326 -11.24 -10.93 8.09
N PHE A 327 -10.07 -11.56 8.25
CA PHE A 327 -8.77 -10.93 8.11
C PHE A 327 -8.31 -11.06 6.67
N TYR A 328 -8.28 -9.98 5.89
CA TYR A 328 -7.84 -10.05 4.50
C TYR A 328 -6.31 -9.94 4.42
N PRO A 329 -5.61 -10.90 3.78
CA PRO A 329 -4.16 -10.83 3.66
C PRO A 329 -3.75 -9.65 2.77
N LEU A 330 -2.82 -8.84 3.28
CA LEU A 330 -2.19 -7.74 2.57
C LEU A 330 -1.32 -8.32 1.45
N ARG A 331 -1.50 -7.81 0.24
CA ARG A 331 -0.73 -8.18 -0.95
C ARG A 331 -0.02 -6.97 -1.52
N SER A 332 1.00 -7.21 -2.33
CA SER A 332 1.53 -6.15 -3.19
C SER A 332 0.40 -5.57 -4.07
N GLY A 333 0.33 -4.25 -4.17
CA GLY A 333 -0.76 -3.55 -4.86
C GLY A 333 -1.92 -3.10 -3.98
N ALA A 334 -1.94 -3.49 -2.69
CA ALA A 334 -2.97 -3.09 -1.74
C ALA A 334 -2.78 -1.65 -1.24
N GLY A 335 -3.75 -0.77 -1.54
CA GLY A 335 -3.66 0.62 -1.14
C GLY A 335 -2.42 1.30 -1.75
N GLY A 336 -1.68 2.01 -0.91
CA GLY A 336 -0.45 2.69 -1.29
C GLY A 336 0.78 1.76 -1.46
N TYR A 337 0.67 0.47 -1.17
CA TYR A 337 1.80 -0.47 -1.26
C TYR A 337 1.96 -1.08 -2.65
N GLN A 338 3.20 -1.14 -3.14
CA GLN A 338 3.54 -1.63 -4.48
C GLN A 338 4.79 -2.51 -4.50
N THR A 339 5.73 -2.30 -3.57
CA THR A 339 7.02 -2.99 -3.55
C THR A 339 7.34 -3.62 -2.18
N ILE A 340 6.32 -4.07 -1.45
CA ILE A 340 6.51 -4.69 -0.13
C ILE A 340 6.84 -6.18 -0.25
N ASP A 341 7.55 -6.70 0.76
CA ASP A 341 7.57 -8.13 1.03
C ASP A 341 6.22 -8.53 1.66
N ASP A 342 5.37 -9.21 0.88
CA ASP A 342 4.04 -9.68 1.28
C ASP A 342 4.02 -11.17 1.64
N ARG A 343 5.17 -11.78 1.92
CA ARG A 343 5.27 -13.16 2.42
C ARG A 343 4.61 -13.32 3.79
N GLY A 344 4.14 -14.54 4.07
CA GLY A 344 3.34 -14.82 5.26
C GLY A 344 1.94 -14.20 5.17
N TYR A 345 1.24 -14.18 6.29
CA TYR A 345 -0.12 -13.64 6.37
C TYR A 345 -0.08 -12.31 7.10
N GLN A 346 -0.01 -11.24 6.34
CA GLN A 346 0.08 -9.88 6.87
C GLN A 346 -1.26 -9.16 6.76
N ILE A 347 -1.56 -8.23 7.65
CA ILE A 347 -2.71 -7.31 7.57
C ILE A 347 -2.25 -5.89 7.88
N LEU A 348 -3.05 -4.88 7.53
CA LEU A 348 -2.83 -3.52 8.04
C LEU A 348 -3.04 -3.47 9.55
N LEU A 349 -2.14 -2.80 10.26
CA LEU A 349 -2.25 -2.57 11.69
C LEU A 349 -3.19 -1.39 11.94
N ASN A 350 -4.30 -1.65 12.63
CA ASN A 350 -5.25 -0.63 13.06
C ASN A 350 -4.92 -0.19 14.49
N TYR A 351 -4.10 0.84 14.61
CA TYR A 351 -3.73 1.40 15.91
C TYR A 351 -4.96 1.89 16.68
N ARG A 352 -5.06 1.53 17.96
CA ARG A 352 -6.14 2.00 18.84
C ARG A 352 -5.93 3.43 19.30
N THR A 353 -4.70 3.77 19.70
CA THR A 353 -4.34 5.08 20.24
C THR A 353 -2.82 5.24 20.24
N ALA A 354 -2.35 6.49 20.17
CA ALA A 354 -0.94 6.87 20.31
C ALA A 354 -0.46 6.83 21.78
N ALA A 355 -1.39 6.92 22.72
CA ALA A 355 -1.13 6.99 24.16
C ALA A 355 -1.14 5.58 24.77
N ALA A 356 -1.93 5.35 25.82
CA ALA A 356 -2.04 4.06 26.49
C ALA A 356 -3.08 3.17 25.80
N VAL A 357 -2.62 2.11 25.12
CA VAL A 357 -3.50 1.09 24.50
C VAL A 357 -4.28 0.29 25.52
N ALA A 358 -3.70 0.09 26.70
CA ALA A 358 -4.26 -0.67 27.81
C ALA A 358 -3.79 -0.04 29.14
N PRO A 359 -4.48 -0.30 30.26
CA PRO A 359 -3.90 -0.05 31.58
C PRO A 359 -2.56 -0.75 31.74
N SER A 360 -1.64 -0.14 32.48
CA SER A 360 -0.33 -0.72 32.77
C SER A 360 0.00 -0.77 34.27
N LEU A 361 0.82 -1.74 34.64
CA LEU A 361 1.40 -1.94 35.97
C LEU A 361 2.89 -2.20 35.81
N SER A 362 3.74 -1.65 36.67
CA SER A 362 5.17 -1.99 36.66
C SER A 362 5.41 -3.40 37.20
N LEU A 363 6.50 -4.04 36.79
CA LEU A 363 6.91 -5.34 37.32
C LEU A 363 7.03 -5.29 38.85
N MET A 364 7.63 -4.24 39.41
CA MET A 364 7.76 -4.10 40.86
C MET A 364 6.42 -3.90 41.55
N GLN A 365 5.45 -3.23 40.93
CA GLN A 365 4.09 -3.14 41.49
C GLN A 365 3.43 -4.51 41.58
N VAL A 366 3.63 -5.38 40.58
CA VAL A 366 3.13 -6.76 40.60
C VAL A 366 3.83 -7.57 41.70
N LEU A 367 5.16 -7.51 41.78
CA LEU A 367 5.94 -8.25 42.79
C LEU A 367 5.62 -7.81 44.23
N ASN A 368 5.42 -6.51 44.43
CA ASN A 368 5.04 -5.95 45.73
C ASN A 368 3.53 -6.09 46.01
N GLN A 369 2.74 -6.63 45.07
CA GLN A 369 1.29 -6.76 45.17
C GLN A 369 0.56 -5.42 45.43
N THR A 370 1.08 -4.34 44.85
CA THR A 370 0.51 -2.98 44.97
C THR A 370 -0.31 -2.62 43.73
N PHE A 371 -1.47 -3.26 43.57
CA PHE A 371 -2.38 -3.01 42.46
C PHE A 371 -3.83 -3.39 42.83
N ASP A 372 -4.80 -2.93 42.04
CA ASP A 372 -6.18 -3.41 42.13
C ASP A 372 -6.33 -4.76 41.40
N PRO A 373 -6.76 -5.84 42.07
CA PRO A 373 -7.00 -7.16 41.46
C PRO A 373 -7.96 -7.14 40.26
N SER A 374 -8.86 -6.13 40.17
CA SER A 374 -9.78 -5.95 39.03
C SER A 374 -9.04 -5.73 37.71
N LEU A 375 -7.79 -5.26 37.75
CA LEU A 375 -6.96 -5.05 36.57
C LEU A 375 -6.47 -6.34 35.93
N ILE A 376 -6.47 -7.48 36.64
CA ILE A 376 -5.95 -8.76 36.14
C ILE A 376 -7.08 -9.74 35.82
N ARG A 377 -8.13 -9.76 36.64
CA ARG A 377 -9.20 -10.74 36.55
C ARG A 377 -9.86 -10.71 35.17
N GLY A 378 -9.86 -11.86 34.50
CA GLY A 378 -10.51 -12.01 33.19
C GLY A 378 -9.81 -11.31 32.03
N LYS A 379 -8.58 -10.78 32.21
CA LYS A 379 -7.86 -10.00 31.19
C LYS A 379 -6.83 -10.83 30.43
N ALA A 380 -6.45 -10.37 29.26
CA ALA A 380 -5.19 -10.78 28.63
C ALA A 380 -4.06 -9.90 29.17
N VAL A 381 -3.10 -10.52 29.84
CA VAL A 381 -1.97 -9.82 30.49
C VAL A 381 -0.73 -10.02 29.63
N LEU A 382 -0.11 -8.95 29.18
CA LEU A 382 1.16 -8.99 28.46
C LEU A 382 2.28 -8.52 29.39
N ILE A 383 3.34 -9.30 29.55
CA ILE A 383 4.52 -8.95 30.34
C ILE A 383 5.67 -8.68 29.37
N GLY A 384 6.27 -7.49 29.41
CA GLY A 384 7.36 -7.17 28.48
C GLY A 384 8.11 -5.89 28.81
N MET A 385 9.17 -5.65 28.06
CA MET A 385 10.11 -4.56 28.32
C MET A 385 9.60 -3.23 27.77
N THR A 386 9.62 -2.18 28.60
CA THR A 386 9.40 -0.78 28.15
C THR A 386 10.59 0.12 28.44
N ALA A 387 11.58 -0.38 29.19
CA ALA A 387 12.85 0.30 29.44
C ALA A 387 13.62 0.54 28.14
N SER A 388 14.11 1.77 27.95
CA SER A 388 14.88 2.15 26.74
C SER A 388 16.18 1.36 26.62
N SER A 389 16.76 0.91 27.74
CA SER A 389 17.95 0.06 27.76
C SER A 389 17.73 -1.33 27.17
N GLY A 390 16.48 -1.81 27.12
CA GLY A 390 16.11 -3.11 26.55
C GLY A 390 16.16 -3.18 25.02
N LYS A 391 16.25 -2.04 24.33
CA LYS A 391 16.29 -1.92 22.85
C LYS A 391 15.11 -2.54 22.09
N ASP A 392 13.99 -2.76 22.77
CA ASP A 392 12.75 -3.27 22.17
C ASP A 392 11.80 -2.11 21.82
N LEU A 393 12.28 -1.20 20.96
CA LEU A 393 11.64 0.07 20.63
C LEU A 393 11.52 0.25 19.11
N PHE A 394 10.33 0.57 18.62
CA PHE A 394 10.03 0.62 17.20
C PHE A 394 9.43 1.95 16.75
N TYR A 395 9.69 2.33 15.50
CA TYR A 395 9.00 3.46 14.88
C TYR A 395 7.60 3.05 14.41
N THR A 396 6.65 3.93 14.67
CA THR A 396 5.23 3.76 14.32
C THR A 396 4.74 5.02 13.63
N PRO A 397 3.53 5.02 13.03
CA PRO A 397 2.96 6.24 12.44
C PRO A 397 2.91 7.43 13.40
N TYR A 398 2.89 7.21 14.72
CA TYR A 398 2.89 8.29 15.72
C TYR A 398 4.27 8.87 16.04
N SER A 399 5.36 8.20 15.62
CA SER A 399 6.73 8.61 15.93
C SER A 399 7.06 10.02 15.48
N ALA A 400 6.58 10.42 14.29
CA ALA A 400 6.82 11.76 13.75
C ALA A 400 6.14 12.89 14.55
N ALA A 401 5.11 12.57 15.34
CA ALA A 401 4.31 13.53 16.11
C ALA A 401 4.73 13.61 17.59
N GLN A 402 5.53 12.68 18.10
CA GLN A 402 5.88 12.58 19.52
C GLN A 402 7.25 13.22 19.79
N ALA A 403 7.29 14.25 20.64
CA ALA A 403 8.52 14.99 20.97
C ALA A 403 9.38 14.32 22.06
N ALA A 404 8.79 13.51 22.94
CA ALA A 404 9.47 12.94 24.12
C ALA A 404 9.81 11.44 23.99
N ASN A 405 8.89 10.64 23.45
CA ASN A 405 9.10 9.21 23.18
C ASN A 405 8.84 8.94 21.69
N VAL A 406 9.86 9.04 20.86
CA VAL A 406 9.71 8.86 19.41
C VAL A 406 9.36 7.41 19.05
N GLN A 407 9.64 6.44 19.92
CA GLN A 407 9.46 5.01 19.64
C GLN A 407 8.48 4.34 20.61
N MET A 408 7.76 3.33 20.12
CA MET A 408 6.81 2.52 20.88
C MET A 408 7.48 1.21 21.34
N PRO A 409 7.34 0.80 22.62
CA PRO A 409 7.81 -0.50 23.08
C PRO A 409 7.16 -1.69 22.36
N GLY A 410 7.92 -2.77 22.14
CA GLY A 410 7.45 -3.99 21.47
C GLY A 410 6.22 -4.60 22.14
N VAL A 411 6.23 -4.72 23.47
CA VAL A 411 5.06 -5.21 24.23
C VAL A 411 3.81 -4.36 24.03
N THR A 412 3.98 -3.04 23.91
CA THR A 412 2.87 -2.11 23.64
C THR A 412 2.35 -2.29 22.22
N LEU A 413 3.24 -2.53 21.26
CA LEU A 413 2.87 -2.82 19.87
C LEU A 413 2.11 -4.15 19.76
N HIS A 414 2.56 -5.20 20.45
CA HIS A 414 1.81 -6.45 20.56
C HIS A 414 0.44 -6.25 21.21
N ALA A 415 0.33 -5.40 22.24
CA ALA A 415 -0.97 -5.06 22.83
C ALA A 415 -1.90 -4.34 21.83
N GLN A 416 -1.37 -3.48 20.93
CA GLN A 416 -2.15 -2.90 19.83
C GLN A 416 -2.68 -3.98 18.87
N MET A 417 -1.82 -4.94 18.51
CA MET A 417 -2.18 -6.06 17.64
C MET A 417 -3.24 -6.96 18.27
N VAL A 418 -3.09 -7.32 19.54
CA VAL A 418 -4.09 -8.10 20.30
C VAL A 418 -5.40 -7.32 20.38
N SER A 419 -5.36 -6.01 20.69
CA SER A 419 -6.56 -5.17 20.75
C SER A 419 -7.27 -5.11 19.40
N GLN A 420 -6.54 -5.01 18.29
CA GLN A 420 -7.11 -5.07 16.94
C GLN A 420 -7.82 -6.38 16.68
N ILE A 421 -7.18 -7.52 16.98
CA ILE A 421 -7.75 -8.85 16.74
C ILE A 421 -9.00 -9.07 17.61
N LEU A 422 -8.93 -8.75 18.90
CA LEU A 422 -10.08 -8.90 19.81
C LEU A 422 -11.24 -7.99 19.41
N SER A 423 -10.97 -6.72 19.09
CA SER A 423 -12.01 -5.76 18.69
C SER A 423 -12.68 -6.17 17.38
N GLY A 424 -11.91 -6.70 16.43
CA GLY A 424 -12.44 -7.24 15.18
C GLY A 424 -13.30 -8.47 15.44
N ALA A 425 -12.78 -9.44 16.19
CA ALA A 425 -13.46 -10.72 16.41
C ALA A 425 -14.79 -10.57 17.17
N LEU A 426 -14.85 -9.64 18.12
CA LEU A 426 -16.07 -9.36 18.89
C LEU A 426 -17.02 -8.37 18.18
N GLY A 427 -16.61 -7.75 17.08
CA GLY A 427 -17.42 -6.78 16.33
C GLY A 427 -17.41 -5.36 16.91
N ASP A 428 -16.50 -5.04 17.83
CA ASP A 428 -16.39 -3.71 18.45
C ASP A 428 -15.82 -2.67 17.47
N ARG A 429 -14.85 -3.07 16.64
CA ARG A 429 -14.17 -2.19 15.67
C ARG A 429 -13.85 -2.95 14.38
N PRO A 430 -14.18 -2.39 13.21
CA PRO A 430 -13.83 -3.02 11.94
C PRO A 430 -12.31 -2.97 11.69
N LEU A 431 -11.83 -3.97 10.94
CA LEU A 431 -10.45 -3.98 10.44
C LEU A 431 -10.30 -2.98 9.30
N THR A 432 -9.08 -2.43 9.15
CA THR A 432 -8.77 -1.53 8.03
C THR A 432 -8.81 -2.30 6.72
N GLN A 433 -9.68 -1.87 5.81
CA GLN A 433 -9.80 -2.39 4.45
C GLN A 433 -9.22 -1.38 3.45
N TYR A 434 -9.06 -1.83 2.22
CA TYR A 434 -8.62 -1.01 1.09
C TYR A 434 -9.42 -1.40 -0.15
N TRP A 435 -9.43 -0.54 -1.15
CA TRP A 435 -10.11 -0.84 -2.40
C TRP A 435 -9.41 -1.95 -3.17
N PRO A 436 -10.15 -2.77 -3.93
CA PRO A 436 -9.52 -3.65 -4.89
C PRO A 436 -8.77 -2.81 -5.93
N GLU A 437 -7.66 -3.34 -6.42
CA GLU A 437 -6.73 -2.57 -7.25
C GLU A 437 -7.39 -1.99 -8.51
N TRP A 438 -8.29 -2.74 -9.17
CA TRP A 438 -9.02 -2.24 -10.33
C TRP A 438 -9.86 -0.99 -10.01
N GLY A 439 -10.39 -0.89 -8.78
CA GLY A 439 -11.15 0.26 -8.30
C GLY A 439 -10.25 1.47 -8.10
N GLU A 440 -9.04 1.26 -7.58
CA GLU A 440 -8.03 2.31 -7.47
C GLU A 440 -7.56 2.80 -8.86
N ILE A 441 -7.37 1.89 -9.82
CA ILE A 441 -7.01 2.26 -11.19
C ILE A 441 -8.13 3.09 -11.85
N ALA A 442 -9.39 2.68 -11.66
CA ALA A 442 -10.53 3.47 -12.14
C ALA A 442 -10.57 4.87 -11.49
N TRP A 443 -10.28 4.96 -10.19
CA TRP A 443 -10.18 6.22 -9.46
C TRP A 443 -9.07 7.13 -10.02
N ILE A 444 -7.89 6.58 -10.32
CA ILE A 444 -6.79 7.31 -10.98
C ILE A 444 -7.24 7.80 -12.37
N GLY A 445 -7.91 6.95 -13.15
CA GLY A 445 -8.43 7.29 -14.47
C GLY A 445 -9.45 8.44 -14.45
N VAL A 446 -10.38 8.43 -13.49
CA VAL A 446 -11.36 9.52 -13.30
C VAL A 446 -10.64 10.85 -13.05
N TRP A 447 -9.62 10.87 -12.19
CA TRP A 447 -8.88 12.10 -11.89
C TRP A 447 -7.93 12.52 -13.01
N ALA A 448 -7.38 11.59 -13.79
CA ALA A 448 -6.65 11.91 -15.02
C ALA A 448 -7.56 12.67 -16.00
N LEU A 449 -8.77 12.17 -16.25
CA LEU A 449 -9.75 12.81 -17.13
C LEU A 449 -10.22 14.16 -16.59
N ALA A 450 -10.49 14.24 -15.28
CA ALA A 450 -10.91 15.48 -14.63
C ALA A 450 -9.83 16.57 -14.74
N GLY A 451 -8.55 16.23 -14.48
CA GLY A 451 -7.43 17.15 -14.59
C GLY A 451 -7.27 17.73 -15.99
N GLY A 452 -7.30 16.88 -17.02
CA GLY A 452 -7.26 17.30 -18.42
C GLY A 452 -8.47 18.16 -18.80
N SER A 453 -9.68 17.79 -18.36
CA SER A 453 -10.92 18.52 -18.66
C SER A 453 -10.98 19.89 -17.99
N LEU A 454 -10.52 20.02 -16.74
CA LEU A 454 -10.42 21.31 -16.03
C LEU A 454 -9.44 22.24 -16.73
N ALA A 455 -8.25 21.74 -17.09
CA ALA A 455 -7.27 22.49 -17.89
C ALA A 455 -7.83 22.86 -19.27
N TRP A 456 -8.78 22.08 -19.79
CA TRP A 456 -9.47 22.36 -21.04
C TRP A 456 -10.56 23.44 -20.91
N TRP A 457 -11.40 23.41 -19.89
CA TRP A 457 -12.47 24.40 -19.78
C TRP A 457 -11.99 25.74 -19.22
N LEU A 458 -11.01 25.72 -18.31
CA LEU A 458 -10.55 26.91 -17.61
C LEU A 458 -9.29 27.47 -18.29
N ARG A 459 -9.48 28.55 -19.07
CA ARG A 459 -8.38 29.22 -19.79
C ARG A 459 -7.61 30.22 -18.95
N HIS A 460 -8.22 30.75 -17.89
CA HIS A 460 -7.58 31.74 -17.02
C HIS A 460 -6.78 31.03 -15.92
N PRO A 461 -5.50 31.40 -15.71
CA PRO A 461 -4.63 30.69 -14.78
C PRO A 461 -5.12 30.72 -13.33
N LEU A 462 -5.73 31.83 -12.87
CA LEU A 462 -6.30 31.91 -11.52
C LEU A 462 -7.48 30.93 -11.32
N TRP A 463 -8.40 30.86 -12.30
CA TRP A 463 -9.55 29.95 -12.21
C TRP A 463 -9.10 28.49 -12.25
N LEU A 464 -8.11 28.17 -13.10
CA LEU A 464 -7.50 26.85 -13.13
C LEU A 464 -6.84 26.50 -11.79
N GLY A 465 -6.12 27.44 -11.17
CA GLY A 465 -5.52 27.26 -9.85
C GLY A 465 -6.56 27.01 -8.76
N THR A 466 -7.66 27.78 -8.74
CA THR A 466 -8.76 27.58 -7.77
C THR A 466 -9.45 26.23 -7.96
N ALA A 467 -9.69 25.80 -9.21
CA ALA A 467 -10.29 24.50 -9.49
C ALA A 467 -9.34 23.35 -9.13
N GLY A 468 -8.03 23.51 -9.37
CA GLY A 468 -7.01 22.56 -8.95
C GLY A 468 -6.95 22.41 -7.42
N MET A 469 -7.05 23.50 -6.68
CA MET A 469 -7.14 23.46 -5.21
C MET A 469 -8.42 22.73 -4.74
N GLY A 470 -9.56 23.02 -5.39
CA GLY A 470 -10.81 22.30 -5.13
C GLY A 470 -10.67 20.79 -5.37
N ALA A 471 -10.05 20.38 -6.48
CA ALA A 471 -9.77 18.98 -6.78
C ALA A 471 -8.90 18.30 -5.70
N ILE A 472 -7.83 18.99 -5.25
CA ILE A 472 -6.98 18.50 -4.15
C ILE A 472 -7.78 18.27 -2.88
N ILE A 473 -8.60 19.25 -2.48
CA ILE A 473 -9.44 19.15 -1.29
C ILE A 473 -10.43 17.99 -1.41
N ILE A 474 -11.04 17.79 -2.58
CA ILE A 474 -11.98 16.69 -2.82
C ILE A 474 -11.27 15.33 -2.70
N VAL A 475 -10.12 15.15 -3.34
CA VAL A 475 -9.40 13.86 -3.30
C VAL A 475 -8.92 13.52 -1.89
N LEU A 476 -8.23 14.46 -1.24
CA LEU A 476 -7.72 14.28 0.11
C LEU A 476 -8.88 14.11 1.11
N GLY A 477 -9.95 14.90 0.97
CA GLY A 477 -11.14 14.81 1.80
C GLY A 477 -11.89 13.49 1.63
N THR A 478 -12.00 12.97 0.40
CA THR A 478 -12.63 11.67 0.13
C THR A 478 -11.84 10.54 0.78
N SER A 479 -10.50 10.55 0.61
CA SER A 479 -9.63 9.58 1.25
C SER A 479 -9.74 9.63 2.78
N TRP A 480 -9.77 10.84 3.36
CA TRP A 480 -9.95 11.05 4.80
C TRP A 480 -11.29 10.50 5.33
N VAL A 481 -12.39 10.81 4.65
CA VAL A 481 -13.74 10.37 5.05
C VAL A 481 -13.81 8.84 5.00
N LEU A 482 -13.33 8.20 3.94
CA LEU A 482 -13.28 6.74 3.85
C LEU A 482 -12.37 6.15 4.93
N PHE A 483 -11.23 6.79 5.20
CA PHE A 483 -10.30 6.32 6.22
C PHE A 483 -10.91 6.37 7.63
N SER A 484 -11.76 7.36 7.92
CA SER A 484 -12.53 7.41 9.18
C SER A 484 -13.48 6.21 9.35
N GLN A 485 -13.89 5.59 8.23
CA GLN A 485 -14.71 4.39 8.17
C GLN A 485 -13.85 3.10 8.06
N GLN A 486 -12.55 3.20 8.34
CA GLN A 486 -11.57 2.11 8.22
C GLN A 486 -11.38 1.61 6.77
N VAL A 487 -11.58 2.46 5.77
CA VAL A 487 -11.30 2.16 4.36
C VAL A 487 -10.19 3.07 3.85
N TRP A 488 -9.02 2.51 3.55
CA TRP A 488 -7.91 3.25 2.96
C TRP A 488 -8.04 3.34 1.45
N LEU A 489 -8.17 4.58 0.94
CA LEU A 489 -8.14 4.90 -0.48
C LEU A 489 -6.95 5.82 -0.78
N PRO A 490 -5.98 5.40 -1.61
CA PRO A 490 -4.84 6.24 -2.00
C PRO A 490 -5.27 7.56 -2.65
N ALA A 491 -4.54 8.64 -2.35
CA ALA A 491 -4.94 10.00 -2.70
C ALA A 491 -3.91 10.74 -3.55
N LEU A 492 -2.63 10.44 -3.39
CA LEU A 492 -1.57 11.19 -4.05
C LEU A 492 -1.30 10.71 -5.48
N THR A 493 -1.54 9.43 -5.74
CA THR A 493 -1.48 8.82 -7.07
C THR A 493 -2.53 9.41 -8.03
N PRO A 494 -3.84 9.48 -7.69
CA PRO A 494 -4.83 10.13 -8.53
C PRO A 494 -4.58 11.64 -8.70
N LEU A 495 -4.05 12.33 -7.68
CA LEU A 495 -3.63 13.73 -7.83
C LEU A 495 -2.47 13.89 -8.80
N GLY A 496 -1.48 13.00 -8.76
CA GLY A 496 -0.40 12.94 -9.73
C GLY A 496 -0.92 12.80 -11.16
N ALA A 497 -1.92 11.94 -11.37
CA ALA A 497 -2.57 11.76 -12.67
C ALA A 497 -3.34 13.00 -13.15
N ALA A 498 -4.09 13.64 -12.25
CA ALA A 498 -4.79 14.89 -12.57
C ALA A 498 -3.82 16.02 -12.95
N ILE A 499 -2.75 16.20 -12.17
CA ILE A 499 -1.73 17.24 -12.41
C ILE A 499 -1.01 16.97 -13.73
N LEU A 500 -0.60 15.73 -14.00
CA LEU A 500 0.10 15.36 -15.22
C LEU A 500 -0.79 15.59 -16.45
N SER A 501 -2.03 15.09 -16.44
CA SER A 501 -2.97 15.28 -17.54
C SER A 501 -3.28 16.76 -17.80
N GLY A 502 -3.56 17.52 -16.73
CA GLY A 502 -3.80 18.96 -16.83
C GLY A 502 -2.60 19.72 -17.39
N SER A 503 -1.38 19.37 -16.96
CA SER A 503 -0.13 19.98 -17.45
C SER A 503 0.09 19.71 -18.93
N LEU A 504 -0.16 18.49 -19.41
CA LEU A 504 -0.08 18.13 -20.83
C LEU A 504 -1.03 19.00 -21.67
N ILE A 505 -2.25 19.24 -21.19
CA ILE A 505 -3.24 20.09 -21.86
C ILE A 505 -2.82 21.57 -21.87
N VAL A 506 -2.30 22.09 -20.75
CA VAL A 506 -1.81 23.48 -20.68
C VAL A 506 -0.65 23.69 -21.66
N VAL A 507 0.31 22.76 -21.72
CA VAL A 507 1.43 22.82 -22.66
C VAL A 507 0.93 22.78 -24.11
N TYR A 508 0.00 21.88 -24.41
CA TYR A 508 -0.61 21.79 -25.74
C TYR A 508 -1.28 23.10 -26.17
N ARG A 509 -2.00 23.76 -25.25
CA ARG A 509 -2.69 25.04 -25.51
C ARG A 509 -1.74 26.21 -25.68
N ALA A 510 -0.77 26.34 -24.77
CA ALA A 510 0.25 27.37 -24.87
C ALA A 510 0.96 27.27 -26.23
N TYR A 511 1.21 26.04 -26.68
CA TYR A 511 1.77 25.77 -27.98
C TYR A 511 0.84 26.17 -29.15
N GLN A 512 -0.45 25.84 -29.10
CA GLN A 512 -1.41 26.28 -30.13
C GLN A 512 -1.51 27.81 -30.22
N ASN A 513 -1.56 28.50 -29.09
CA ASN A 513 -1.69 29.96 -29.04
C ASN A 513 -0.46 30.70 -29.60
N GLN A 514 0.72 30.07 -29.60
CA GLN A 514 1.93 30.62 -30.22
C GLN A 514 1.96 30.46 -31.74
N GLN A 515 1.01 29.73 -32.34
CA GLN A 515 0.94 29.62 -33.78
C GLN A 515 0.25 30.84 -34.39
N PRO A 516 0.88 31.50 -35.39
CA PRO A 516 0.23 32.59 -36.09
C PRO A 516 -1.05 32.09 -36.78
N PRO A 517 -2.15 32.87 -36.75
CA PRO A 517 -3.42 32.47 -37.35
C PRO A 517 -3.22 32.14 -38.84
N LEU A 518 -3.93 31.13 -39.34
CA LEU A 518 -3.81 30.61 -40.71
C LEU A 518 -3.82 31.71 -41.79
N SER A 519 -4.57 32.80 -41.58
CA SER A 519 -4.60 33.98 -42.45
C SER A 519 -3.23 34.62 -42.69
N SER A 520 -2.38 34.68 -41.67
CA SER A 520 -1.04 35.27 -41.77
C SER A 520 -0.02 34.33 -42.44
N ARG A 521 -0.21 33.00 -42.37
CA ARG A 521 0.62 32.01 -43.10
C ARG A 521 0.27 31.97 -44.58
N LEU A 522 -1.01 32.16 -44.92
CA LEU A 522 -1.47 32.26 -46.31
C LEU A 522 -0.97 33.55 -46.97
N MET A 523 -0.94 34.67 -46.24
CA MET A 523 -0.35 35.93 -46.74
C MET A 523 1.17 35.82 -46.97
N GLN A 524 1.91 35.11 -46.13
CA GLN A 524 3.35 34.89 -46.34
C GLN A 524 3.68 34.00 -47.54
N THR A 525 2.74 33.15 -47.98
CA THR A 525 2.92 32.30 -49.17
C THR A 525 2.46 32.97 -50.47
N THR A 526 1.69 34.06 -50.40
CA THR A 526 1.30 34.85 -51.58
C THR A 526 2.24 36.00 -51.91
N ILE A 527 3.18 36.36 -51.01
CA ILE A 527 4.10 37.51 -51.15
C ILE A 527 5.56 37.07 -51.32
N ALA A 528 5.82 35.82 -51.72
CA ALA A 528 7.15 35.41 -52.18
C ALA A 528 7.19 35.52 -53.72
N PRO A 529 7.99 36.45 -54.31
CA PRO A 529 8.16 36.55 -55.76
C PRO A 529 8.91 35.36 -56.35
#